data_AF-A0AAW0XA59-F1
#
_entry.id   AF-A0AAW0XA59-F1
#
_cell.length_a   1.000
_cell.length_b   1.000
_cell.length_c   1.000
_cell.angle_alpha   90.00
_cell.angle_beta   90.00
_cell.angle_gamma   90.00
#
_symmetry.space_group_name_H-M   'P 1'
#
loop_
_entity.id
_entity.type
_entity.pdbx_description
1 polymer ?
#
loop_
_entity_poly.entity_id
_entity_poly.type
_entity_poly.pdbx_seq_one_letter_code
_entity_poly.pdbx_strand_id
1 'polypeptide(L)'
;TDTGLDVHYWRSCPMLTRCNHCRQVVEVASLTQHLLGECVSSAEYRRCERCSEAIPKKNFHSHALAKSCIPSKPEPVANHCPLCHENIAPWDEGWREHLMPGPNSCTHNPRAWQQGSKKAFSSEKSSSVASVGAVGGGGIKSTSVTTAAVGVKTRIPGSATPGTPRKNFNRRR
;
A
#
# COMPACT_ATOMS: atom_id res chain seq x y z
N THR A 1 15.49 -29.28 -18.02
CA THR A 1 16.48 -28.66 -17.11
C THR A 1 15.73 -27.75 -16.17
N ASP A 2 15.75 -28.07 -14.88
CA ASP A 2 14.85 -27.49 -13.86
C ASP A 2 15.25 -26.07 -13.41
N THR A 3 16.53 -25.74 -13.63
CA THR A 3 17.29 -24.57 -13.15
C THR A 3 16.71 -23.19 -13.46
N GLY A 4 15.62 -23.09 -14.22
CA GLY A 4 14.90 -21.84 -14.50
C GLY A 4 13.76 -21.56 -13.51
N LEU A 5 13.00 -22.57 -13.09
CA LEU A 5 11.81 -22.36 -12.25
C LEU A 5 12.18 -22.08 -10.79
N ASP A 6 13.12 -22.82 -10.20
CA ASP A 6 13.59 -22.57 -8.83
C ASP A 6 14.08 -21.13 -8.63
N VAL A 7 14.84 -20.62 -9.62
CA VAL A 7 15.36 -19.25 -9.61
C VAL A 7 14.21 -18.24 -9.70
N HIS A 8 13.18 -18.51 -10.51
CA HIS A 8 11.96 -17.69 -10.55
C HIS A 8 11.23 -17.71 -9.21
N TYR A 9 10.95 -18.87 -8.62
CA TYR A 9 10.26 -18.97 -7.32
C TYR A 9 11.03 -18.21 -6.23
N TRP A 10 12.33 -18.51 -6.07
CA TRP A 10 13.16 -17.89 -5.04
C TRP A 10 13.31 -16.36 -5.20
N ARG A 11 13.48 -15.86 -6.43
CA ARG A 11 13.81 -14.43 -6.68
C ARG A 11 12.62 -13.55 -7.06
N SER A 12 11.64 -14.06 -7.81
CA SER A 12 10.72 -13.23 -8.60
C SER A 12 9.23 -13.60 -8.54
N CYS A 13 8.85 -14.76 -7.99
CA CYS A 13 7.46 -15.14 -7.83
C CYS A 13 6.71 -14.11 -6.95
N PRO A 14 5.61 -13.46 -7.41
CA PRO A 14 4.91 -12.42 -6.67
C PRO A 14 4.07 -12.92 -5.50
N MET A 15 3.70 -14.20 -5.48
CA MET A 15 2.93 -14.81 -4.38
C MET A 15 3.78 -15.10 -3.13
N LEU A 16 5.11 -14.97 -3.25
CA LEU A 16 6.05 -15.21 -2.16
C LEU A 16 6.63 -13.90 -1.63
N THR A 17 6.92 -13.85 -0.34
CA THR A 17 7.61 -12.74 0.33
C THR A 17 8.75 -13.27 1.19
N ARG A 18 9.71 -12.41 1.56
CA ARG A 18 10.79 -12.77 2.50
C ARG A 18 10.49 -12.17 3.86
N CYS A 19 10.35 -13.01 4.88
CA CYS A 19 10.12 -12.54 6.24
C CYS A 19 11.29 -11.67 6.71
N ASN A 20 10.98 -10.48 7.27
CA ASN A 20 12.00 -9.50 7.65
C ASN A 20 12.90 -10.00 8.81
N HIS A 21 12.39 -10.90 9.65
CA HIS A 21 13.07 -11.40 10.85
C HIS A 21 13.92 -12.65 10.56
N CYS A 22 13.30 -13.79 10.24
CA CYS A 22 14.00 -15.05 10.00
C CYS A 22 14.59 -15.18 8.59
N ARG A 23 14.30 -14.24 7.67
CA ARG A 23 14.74 -14.24 6.26
C ARG A 23 14.25 -15.43 5.42
N GLN A 24 13.38 -16.29 5.95
CA GLN A 24 12.67 -17.35 5.23
C GLN A 24 11.82 -16.75 4.08
N VAL A 25 11.68 -17.49 2.98
CA VAL A 25 10.70 -17.17 1.93
C VAL A 25 9.42 -17.94 2.25
N VAL A 26 8.29 -17.22 2.31
CA VAL A 26 6.97 -17.74 2.66
C VAL A 26 5.93 -17.18 1.70
N GLU A 27 4.76 -17.80 1.63
CA GLU A 27 3.63 -17.24 0.88
C GLU A 27 3.08 -15.99 1.55
N VAL A 28 2.62 -15.01 0.77
CA VAL A 28 2.03 -13.78 1.32
C VAL A 28 0.76 -14.08 2.11
N ALA A 29 -0.04 -15.07 1.66
CA ALA A 29 -1.24 -15.54 2.36
C ALA A 29 -0.91 -16.11 3.76
N SER A 30 0.18 -16.89 3.88
CA SER A 30 0.60 -17.51 5.14
C SER A 30 1.43 -16.60 6.05
N LEU A 31 1.88 -15.42 5.58
CA LEU A 31 2.76 -14.51 6.33
C LEU A 31 2.24 -14.19 7.75
N THR A 32 0.94 -13.99 7.91
CA THR A 32 0.31 -13.73 9.22
C THR A 32 0.39 -14.93 10.16
N GLN A 33 0.19 -16.16 9.66
CA GLN A 33 0.39 -17.38 10.45
C GLN A 33 1.87 -17.54 10.81
N HIS A 34 2.75 -17.38 9.82
CA HIS A 34 4.20 -17.48 9.99
C HIS A 34 4.69 -16.58 11.13
N LEU A 35 4.33 -15.29 11.11
CA LEU A 35 4.68 -14.32 12.15
C LEU A 35 4.07 -14.61 13.54
N LEU A 36 3.07 -15.49 13.65
CA LEU A 36 2.40 -15.81 14.92
C LEU A 36 2.79 -17.16 15.53
N GLY A 37 3.40 -18.07 14.78
CA GLY A 37 3.76 -19.41 15.31
C GLY A 37 5.05 -20.04 14.79
N GLU A 38 5.53 -19.67 13.59
CA GLU A 38 6.70 -20.30 12.96
C GLU A 38 7.96 -19.44 13.04
N CYS A 39 7.79 -18.12 13.04
CA CYS A 39 8.90 -17.18 13.00
C CYS A 39 9.67 -17.15 14.32
N VAL A 40 11.00 -16.98 14.26
CA VAL A 40 11.87 -16.78 15.43
C VAL A 40 11.44 -15.61 16.32
N SER A 41 10.79 -14.58 15.74
CA SER A 41 10.24 -13.43 16.46
C SER A 41 8.76 -13.56 16.81
N SER A 42 8.12 -14.72 16.65
CA SER A 42 6.69 -14.94 16.96
C SER A 42 6.30 -14.53 18.38
N ALA A 43 7.22 -14.71 19.35
CA ALA A 43 7.07 -14.24 20.72
C ALA A 43 6.91 -12.71 20.86
N GLU A 44 7.28 -11.91 19.86
CA GLU A 44 7.06 -10.45 19.80
C GLU A 44 5.71 -10.05 19.20
N TYR A 45 4.94 -10.98 18.62
CA TYR A 45 3.70 -10.69 17.89
C TYR A 45 2.44 -11.14 18.63
N ARG A 46 1.30 -10.54 18.28
CA ARG A 46 -0.04 -10.95 18.72
C ARG A 46 -1.06 -10.73 17.61
N ARG A 47 -2.00 -11.67 17.43
CA ARG A 47 -3.13 -11.52 16.51
C ARG A 47 -4.05 -10.38 16.97
N CYS A 48 -4.46 -9.52 16.03
CA CYS A 48 -5.54 -8.56 16.28
C CYS A 48 -6.90 -9.21 16.00
N GLU A 49 -7.82 -9.19 16.95
CA GLU A 49 -9.16 -9.79 16.79
C GLU A 49 -10.08 -9.04 15.80
N ARG A 50 -9.60 -7.95 15.17
CA ARG A 50 -10.37 -7.13 14.22
C ARG A 50 -9.85 -7.20 12.79
N CYS A 51 -8.54 -7.09 12.55
CA CYS A 51 -7.94 -7.27 11.23
C CYS A 51 -7.30 -8.67 11.01
N SER A 52 -7.32 -9.56 12.01
CA SER A 52 -6.69 -10.89 11.99
C SER A 52 -5.15 -10.90 11.86
N GLU A 53 -4.53 -9.74 11.64
CA GLU A 53 -3.10 -9.59 11.39
C GLU A 53 -2.20 -9.83 12.60
N ALA A 54 -0.91 -10.08 12.32
CA ALA A 54 0.16 -10.17 13.30
C ALA A 54 0.68 -8.77 13.67
N ILE A 55 0.23 -8.22 14.79
CA ILE A 55 0.64 -6.90 15.29
C ILE A 55 1.77 -7.06 16.33
N PRO A 56 2.88 -6.30 16.24
CA PRO A 56 3.94 -6.33 17.26
C PRO A 56 3.41 -5.91 18.64
N LYS A 57 3.70 -6.68 19.69
CA LYS A 57 3.22 -6.47 21.07
C LYS A 57 3.46 -5.05 21.57
N LYS A 58 4.63 -4.47 21.25
CA LYS A 58 4.99 -3.07 21.55
C LYS A 58 4.00 -2.01 21.02
N ASN A 59 3.31 -2.29 19.91
CA ASN A 59 2.35 -1.39 19.27
C ASN A 59 0.90 -1.90 19.41
N PHE A 60 0.67 -3.05 20.06
CA PHE A 60 -0.64 -3.71 20.08
C PHE A 60 -1.70 -2.87 20.79
N HIS A 61 -1.35 -2.24 21.92
CA HIS A 61 -2.30 -1.45 22.71
C HIS A 61 -2.80 -0.21 21.96
N SER A 62 -1.90 0.55 21.32
CA SER A 62 -2.27 1.72 20.52
C SER A 62 -3.07 1.34 19.27
N HIS A 63 -2.72 0.25 18.58
CA HIS A 63 -3.51 -0.30 17.47
C HIS A 63 -4.94 -0.66 17.92
N ALA A 64 -5.07 -1.41 19.03
CA ALA A 64 -6.36 -1.87 19.55
C ALA A 64 -7.26 -0.73 20.08
N LEU A 65 -6.67 0.34 20.63
CA LEU A 65 -7.40 1.55 21.01
C LEU A 65 -7.83 2.38 19.80
N ALA A 66 -6.94 2.60 18.84
CA ALA A 66 -7.20 3.45 17.67
C ALA A 66 -8.26 2.88 16.73
N LYS A 67 -8.33 1.54 16.58
CA LYS A 67 -9.29 0.82 15.71
C LYS A 67 -9.27 1.32 14.25
N SER A 68 -8.14 1.86 13.81
CA SER A 68 -7.94 2.43 12.47
C SER A 68 -7.60 1.40 11.40
N CYS A 69 -7.27 0.16 11.77
CA CYS A 69 -7.12 -0.94 10.81
C CYS A 69 -8.45 -1.29 10.12
N ILE A 70 -8.37 -2.01 9.01
CA ILE A 70 -9.55 -2.49 8.28
C ILE A 70 -10.02 -3.82 8.91
N PRO A 71 -11.32 -4.00 9.20
CA PRO A 71 -11.82 -5.28 9.69
C PRO A 71 -11.63 -6.40 8.66
N SER A 72 -11.05 -7.53 9.06
CA SER A 72 -11.02 -8.75 8.27
C SER A 72 -12.44 -9.31 8.17
N LYS A 73 -12.78 -9.89 7.02
CA LYS A 73 -14.00 -10.70 6.85
C LYS A 73 -13.67 -12.18 7.07
N PRO A 74 -14.67 -13.07 7.27
CA PRO A 74 -14.44 -14.50 7.14
C PRO A 74 -14.02 -14.86 5.71
N GLU A 75 -13.17 -15.88 5.60
CA GLU A 75 -12.45 -16.27 4.38
C GLU A 75 -13.34 -16.56 3.15
N PRO A 76 -14.54 -17.18 3.26
CA PRO A 76 -15.50 -17.30 2.15
C PRO A 76 -16.06 -15.99 1.58
N VAL A 77 -15.80 -14.84 2.24
CA VAL A 77 -16.31 -13.51 1.86
C VAL A 77 -15.18 -12.58 1.40
N ALA A 78 -14.00 -12.66 2.01
CA ALA A 78 -12.78 -12.00 1.56
C ALA A 78 -11.55 -12.58 2.27
N ASN A 79 -10.39 -12.55 1.59
CA ASN A 79 -9.09 -12.63 2.26
C ASN A 79 -8.67 -11.25 2.78
N HIS A 80 -7.67 -11.21 3.66
CA HIS A 80 -7.08 -9.97 4.19
C HIS A 80 -5.57 -9.93 3.92
N CYS A 81 -5.10 -8.94 3.17
CA CYS A 81 -3.73 -8.90 2.64
C CYS A 81 -2.74 -8.20 3.60
N PRO A 82 -1.78 -8.91 4.23
CA PRO A 82 -0.89 -8.33 5.25
C PRO A 82 0.22 -7.43 4.69
N LEU A 83 0.18 -7.08 3.39
CA LEU A 83 1.12 -6.14 2.76
C LEU A 83 0.51 -4.75 2.59
N CYS A 84 -0.78 -4.66 2.23
CA CYS A 84 -1.51 -3.41 2.03
C CYS A 84 -2.63 -3.18 3.06
N HIS A 85 -2.89 -4.16 3.93
CA HIS A 85 -3.93 -4.15 4.98
C HIS A 85 -5.38 -4.10 4.45
N GLU A 86 -5.58 -4.43 3.17
CA GLU A 86 -6.88 -4.42 2.49
C GLU A 86 -7.58 -5.78 2.46
N ASN A 87 -8.91 -5.75 2.34
CA ASN A 87 -9.70 -6.95 2.05
C ASN A 87 -9.76 -7.20 0.53
N ILE A 88 -9.41 -8.41 0.11
CA ILE A 88 -9.36 -8.82 -1.31
C ILE A 88 -10.36 -9.95 -1.58
N ALA A 89 -10.52 -10.37 -2.83
CA ALA A 89 -11.44 -11.48 -3.17
C ALA A 89 -11.14 -12.76 -2.35
N PRO A 90 -12.16 -13.60 -2.06
CA PRO A 90 -12.01 -14.82 -1.26
C PRO A 90 -11.23 -15.92 -1.99
N TRP A 91 -10.85 -16.97 -1.26
CA TRP A 91 -10.13 -18.16 -1.75
C TRP A 91 -8.78 -17.86 -2.43
N ASP A 92 -8.13 -18.87 -3.01
CA ASP A 92 -6.82 -18.73 -3.67
C ASP A 92 -6.84 -17.82 -4.91
N GLU A 93 -7.99 -17.71 -5.59
CA GLU A 93 -8.11 -16.88 -6.78
C GLU A 93 -7.93 -15.39 -6.47
N GLY A 94 -8.48 -14.90 -5.35
CA GLY A 94 -8.28 -13.52 -4.93
C GLY A 94 -6.84 -13.19 -4.55
N TRP A 95 -6.11 -14.14 -3.96
CA TRP A 95 -4.66 -14.01 -3.75
C TRP A 95 -3.90 -13.95 -5.08
N ARG A 96 -4.27 -14.77 -6.07
CA ARG A 96 -3.64 -14.80 -7.39
C ARG A 96 -3.89 -13.50 -8.15
N GLU A 97 -5.13 -13.01 -8.21
CA GLU A 97 -5.46 -11.75 -8.88
C GLU A 97 -4.74 -10.57 -8.22
N HIS A 98 -4.75 -10.51 -6.88
CA HIS A 98 -4.17 -9.39 -6.15
C HIS A 98 -2.64 -9.38 -6.14
N LEU A 99 -1.96 -10.53 -6.10
CA LEU A 99 -0.50 -10.56 -5.98
C LEU A 99 0.22 -10.55 -7.34
N MET A 100 -0.42 -11.01 -8.41
CA MET A 100 0.14 -10.99 -9.77
C MET A 100 0.07 -9.60 -10.40
N PRO A 101 0.92 -9.27 -11.40
CA PRO A 101 0.88 -7.98 -12.07
C PRO A 101 -0.42 -7.81 -12.88
N GLY A 102 -1.20 -6.76 -12.59
CA GLY A 102 -2.49 -6.50 -13.22
C GLY A 102 -3.20 -5.26 -12.66
N PRO A 103 -4.42 -4.93 -13.15
CA PRO A 103 -5.14 -3.72 -12.73
C PRO A 103 -5.45 -3.65 -11.23
N ASN A 104 -5.79 -4.80 -10.62
CA ASN A 104 -6.17 -4.93 -9.22
C ASN A 104 -4.99 -5.37 -8.31
N SER A 105 -3.76 -5.20 -8.79
CA SER A 105 -2.56 -5.72 -8.14
C SER A 105 -2.14 -4.93 -6.88
N CYS A 106 -1.49 -5.63 -5.96
CA CYS A 106 -1.10 -5.14 -4.65
C CYS A 106 -0.03 -4.05 -4.76
N THR A 107 -0.44 -2.81 -4.49
CA THR A 107 0.43 -1.61 -4.43
C THR A 107 1.61 -1.74 -3.47
N HIS A 108 1.51 -2.63 -2.47
CA HIS A 108 2.54 -2.90 -1.48
C HIS A 108 3.29 -4.23 -1.68
N ASN A 109 3.09 -4.95 -2.80
CA ASN A 109 3.87 -6.15 -3.10
C ASN A 109 5.22 -5.78 -3.74
N PRO A 110 6.36 -5.92 -3.04
CA PRO A 110 7.68 -5.53 -3.57
C PRO A 110 8.15 -6.40 -4.74
N ARG A 111 7.49 -7.53 -5.02
CA ARG A 111 7.82 -8.43 -6.13
C ARG A 111 6.99 -8.23 -7.39
N ALA A 112 5.83 -7.58 -7.31
CA ALA A 112 4.93 -7.41 -8.46
C ALA A 112 5.61 -6.67 -9.64
N TRP A 113 6.39 -5.63 -9.36
CA TRP A 113 6.99 -4.80 -10.43
C TRP A 113 8.15 -5.47 -11.20
N GLN A 114 8.86 -6.44 -10.60
CA GLN A 114 10.13 -6.94 -11.14
C GLN A 114 10.02 -7.69 -12.49
N GLN A 115 8.81 -8.04 -12.93
CA GLN A 115 8.58 -8.74 -14.20
C GLN A 115 8.20 -7.79 -15.36
N GLY A 116 7.77 -6.55 -15.07
CA GLY A 116 7.33 -5.59 -16.11
C GLY A 116 8.46 -4.77 -16.76
N SER A 117 9.64 -4.68 -16.13
CA SER A 117 10.70 -3.76 -16.54
C SER A 117 11.73 -4.31 -17.53
N LYS A 118 11.29 -5.04 -18.56
CA LYS A 118 12.08 -5.15 -19.81
C LYS A 118 11.95 -3.84 -20.61
N LYS A 119 12.49 -2.75 -20.07
CA LYS A 119 12.73 -1.54 -20.88
C LYS A 119 13.63 -1.94 -22.04
N ALA A 120 13.20 -1.68 -23.26
CA ALA A 120 14.02 -1.91 -24.44
C ALA A 120 15.29 -1.06 -24.32
N PHE A 121 16.45 -1.70 -24.18
CA PHE A 121 17.73 -1.01 -24.24
C PHE A 121 18.01 -0.70 -25.71
N SER A 122 17.44 0.42 -26.18
CA SER A 122 17.73 0.98 -27.50
C SER A 122 19.23 1.28 -27.55
N SER A 123 19.95 0.50 -28.36
CA SER A 123 21.39 0.66 -28.57
C SER A 123 21.67 1.98 -29.28
N GLU A 124 21.84 3.06 -28.52
CA GLU A 124 22.19 4.38 -29.04
C GLU A 124 23.58 4.33 -29.70
N LYS A 125 23.57 4.18 -31.02
CA LYS A 125 24.78 4.09 -31.84
C LYS A 125 25.43 5.47 -31.92
N SER A 126 26.47 5.67 -31.10
CA SER A 126 27.29 6.89 -31.13
C SER A 126 27.81 7.19 -32.54
N SER A 127 27.67 8.44 -32.98
CA SER A 127 28.26 8.98 -34.21
C SER A 127 28.36 10.51 -34.07
N SER A 128 29.57 11.06 -34.24
CA SER A 128 29.90 12.46 -33.93
C SER A 128 30.00 13.31 -35.20
N VAL A 129 29.57 14.57 -35.11
CA VAL A 129 30.10 15.71 -35.91
C VAL A 129 29.98 17.02 -35.11
N ALA A 130 30.85 17.97 -35.41
CA ALA A 130 30.81 19.39 -34.97
C ALA A 130 30.54 20.28 -36.21
N SER A 131 30.50 21.63 -36.24
CA SER A 131 31.10 22.72 -35.43
C SER A 131 30.39 24.06 -35.72
N VAL A 132 30.59 25.10 -34.86
CA VAL A 132 30.42 26.58 -35.07
C VAL A 132 29.07 27.14 -35.59
N GLY A 133 28.64 28.38 -35.33
CA GLY A 133 29.16 29.50 -34.50
C GLY A 133 28.36 30.83 -34.75
N ALA A 134 28.85 31.96 -34.22
CA ALA A 134 28.49 33.38 -34.54
C ALA A 134 27.42 34.18 -33.71
N VAL A 135 27.94 35.03 -32.81
CA VAL A 135 27.61 36.45 -32.46
C VAL A 135 26.22 37.11 -32.71
N GLY A 136 25.73 37.82 -31.68
CA GLY A 136 24.83 39.00 -31.77
C GLY A 136 23.62 38.97 -30.82
N GLY A 137 23.18 40.06 -30.16
CA GLY A 137 23.76 41.41 -30.02
C GLY A 137 22.69 42.51 -29.86
N GLY A 138 22.49 43.04 -28.64
CA GLY A 138 21.64 44.21 -28.38
C GLY A 138 20.61 44.04 -27.24
N GLY A 139 20.26 45.14 -26.58
CA GLY A 139 19.25 45.17 -25.52
C GLY A 139 18.73 46.58 -25.25
N ILE A 140 17.52 46.69 -24.71
CA ILE A 140 16.88 47.94 -24.28
C ILE A 140 16.20 47.77 -22.90
N LYS A 141 15.77 48.87 -22.30
CA LYS A 141 15.36 48.99 -20.89
C LYS A 141 13.84 49.18 -20.73
N SER A 142 13.41 49.16 -19.46
CA SER A 142 12.44 50.08 -18.83
C SER A 142 11.03 49.54 -18.49
N THR A 143 10.66 49.74 -17.21
CA THR A 143 9.36 50.29 -16.70
C THR A 143 8.02 49.56 -16.99
N SER A 144 6.98 49.59 -16.14
CA SER A 144 6.82 50.00 -14.73
C SER A 144 5.39 49.68 -14.21
N VAL A 145 5.22 49.72 -12.87
CA VAL A 145 3.98 49.99 -12.07
C VAL A 145 2.69 49.12 -12.19
N THR A 146 2.15 48.79 -11.00
CA THR A 146 0.75 48.80 -10.48
C THR A 146 -0.47 48.63 -11.43
N THR A 147 -1.66 48.19 -11.01
CA THR A 147 -2.28 47.93 -9.68
C THR A 147 -2.60 46.41 -9.54
N ALA A 148 -3.58 45.82 -8.83
CA ALA A 148 -4.73 46.23 -8.00
C ALA A 148 -5.10 45.11 -6.98
N ALA A 149 -6.22 45.23 -6.26
CA ALA A 149 -6.80 44.16 -5.43
C ALA A 149 -8.33 44.16 -5.46
N VAL A 150 -8.95 42.97 -5.43
CA VAL A 150 -10.35 42.74 -5.02
C VAL A 150 -10.40 41.43 -4.24
N GLY A 151 -11.08 41.42 -3.09
CA GLY A 151 -11.32 40.20 -2.31
C GLY A 151 -12.82 39.97 -2.07
N VAL A 152 -13.23 38.71 -1.98
CA VAL A 152 -14.60 38.31 -1.61
C VAL A 152 -14.55 37.36 -0.41
N LYS A 153 -15.44 37.60 0.54
CA LYS A 153 -15.58 36.87 1.82
C LYS A 153 -16.59 35.71 1.70
N THR A 154 -16.77 35.02 2.83
CA THR A 154 -17.96 34.24 3.24
C THR A 154 -18.14 32.85 2.58
N ARG A 155 -18.76 31.86 3.25
CA ARG A 155 -19.39 31.82 4.60
C ARG A 155 -19.25 30.43 5.24
N ILE A 156 -19.11 30.36 6.57
CA ILE A 156 -19.29 29.14 7.37
C ILE A 156 -20.73 29.06 7.90
N PRO A 157 -21.39 27.91 7.76
CA PRO A 157 -22.17 27.31 8.84
C PRO A 157 -21.79 25.81 9.03
N GLY A 158 -22.09 25.15 10.15
CA GLY A 158 -22.70 25.58 11.41
C GLY A 158 -22.98 24.35 12.27
N SER A 159 -22.62 24.37 13.55
CA SER A 159 -22.68 23.19 14.43
C SER A 159 -24.07 22.96 15.05
N ALA A 160 -24.51 21.70 15.11
CA ALA A 160 -25.74 21.31 15.82
C ALA A 160 -25.70 19.88 16.40
N THR A 161 -25.73 19.81 17.73
CA THR A 161 -26.09 18.66 18.59
C THR A 161 -26.79 19.26 19.84
N PRO A 162 -27.53 18.51 20.70
CA PRO A 162 -27.80 17.07 20.72
C PRO A 162 -29.32 16.77 20.76
N GLY A 163 -29.72 15.51 21.03
CA GLY A 163 -31.12 15.20 21.40
C GLY A 163 -31.46 13.72 21.61
N THR A 164 -31.60 13.28 22.86
CA THR A 164 -32.18 11.98 23.23
C THR A 164 -33.33 12.14 24.24
N PRO A 165 -34.54 11.62 23.95
CA PRO A 165 -35.57 11.41 24.96
C PRO A 165 -35.75 9.91 25.31
N ARG A 166 -35.94 9.62 26.59
CA ARG A 166 -36.27 8.27 27.09
C ARG A 166 -37.68 7.87 26.64
N LYS A 167 -37.90 6.57 26.38
CA LYS A 167 -39.20 5.93 26.66
C LYS A 167 -38.99 4.73 27.58
N ASN A 168 -39.83 4.67 28.61
CA ASN A 168 -39.81 3.69 29.67
C ASN A 168 -41.02 2.77 29.49
N PHE A 169 -40.90 1.45 29.70
CA PHE A 169 -42.08 0.58 29.78
C PHE A 169 -41.88 -0.56 30.78
N ASN A 170 -42.62 -0.48 31.90
CA ASN A 170 -42.80 -1.58 32.84
C ASN A 170 -43.66 -2.69 32.22
N ARG A 171 -43.25 -3.96 32.38
CA ARG A 171 -44.06 -5.20 32.45
C ARG A 171 -43.10 -6.42 32.46
N ARG A 172 -43.33 -7.50 33.21
CA ARG A 172 -44.30 -7.75 34.31
C ARG A 172 -43.95 -9.08 35.01
N ARG A 173 -43.94 -9.06 36.35
CA ARG A 173 -43.70 -10.22 37.25
C ARG A 173 -42.28 -10.80 37.20
#